data_AF-A0A836BKR3-F1
#
_entry.id   AF-A0A836BKR3-F1
#
_cell.length_a   1.000
_cell.length_b   1.000
_cell.length_c   1.000
_cell.angle_alpha   90.00
_cell.angle_beta   90.00
_cell.angle_gamma   90.00
#
_symmetry.space_group_name_H-M   'P 1'
#
loop_
_entity.id
_entity.type
_entity.pdbx_description
1 polymer ?
#
loop_
_entity_poly.entity_id
_entity_poly.type
_entity_poly.pdbx_seq_one_letter_code
_entity_poly.pdbx_strand_id
1 'polypeptide(L)' 'MSDVERDFIKSLDKKILNASQEDLKKLQELDMKTQLNELTFYDAYVKSNPAGKRQPQKTKTRIFRKNKHR' A
#
# COMPACT_ATOMS: atom_id res chain seq x y z
N MET A 1 6.20 -7.51 -9.79
CA MET A 1 6.99 -8.03 -8.67
C MET A 1 8.40 -8.34 -9.14
N SER A 2 9.14 -7.27 -9.45
CA SER A 2 10.59 -7.26 -9.62
C SER A 2 11.30 -7.56 -8.30
N ASP A 3 12.58 -7.91 -8.35
CA ASP A 3 13.35 -8.20 -7.14
C ASP A 3 13.44 -6.99 -6.19
N VAL A 4 13.49 -5.78 -6.76
CA VAL A 4 13.45 -4.52 -6.00
C VAL A 4 12.13 -4.36 -5.23
N GLU A 5 10.99 -4.69 -5.85
CA GLU A 5 9.69 -4.66 -5.20
C GLU A 5 9.60 -5.72 -4.10
N ARG A 6 10.16 -6.91 -4.34
CA ARG A 6 10.19 -7.99 -3.34
C ARG A 6 11.03 -7.61 -2.12
N ASP A 7 12.18 -7.00 -2.33
CA ASP A 7 13.06 -6.58 -1.23
C ASP A 7 12.46 -5.40 -0.45
N PHE A 8 11.77 -4.49 -1.13
CA PHE A 8 11.00 -3.44 -0.48
C PHE A 8 9.88 -4.02 0.40
N ILE A 9 9.09 -4.96 -0.13
CA ILE A 9 8.03 -5.64 0.63
C ILE A 9 8.63 -6.33 1.86
N LYS A 10 9.70 -7.12 1.71
CA LYS A 10 10.40 -7.76 2.84
C LYS A 10 10.89 -6.75 3.88
N SER A 11 11.35 -5.59 3.46
CA SER A 11 11.82 -4.53 4.38
C SER A 11 10.67 -3.92 5.18
N LEU A 12 9.51 -3.72 4.54
CA LEU A 12 8.31 -3.25 5.21
C LEU A 12 7.76 -4.31 6.16
N ASP A 13 7.77 -5.57 5.74
CA ASP A 13 7.31 -6.68 6.57
C ASP A 13 8.12 -6.79 7.88
N LYS A 14 9.44 -6.67 7.77
CA LYS A 14 10.32 -6.58 8.95
C LYS A 14 10.03 -5.36 9.82
N LYS A 15 9.65 -4.22 9.24
CA LYS A 15 9.25 -3.04 10.03
C LYS A 15 7.93 -3.26 10.75
N ILE A 16 6.96 -3.91 10.12
CA ILE A 16 5.66 -4.22 10.71
C ILE A 16 5.84 -5.20 11.87
N LEU A 17 6.63 -6.26 11.68
CA LEU A 17 6.90 -7.26 12.73
C LEU A 17 7.59 -6.67 13.97
N ASN A 18 8.37 -5.61 13.81
CA ASN A 18 9.09 -4.94 14.90
C ASN A 18 8.46 -3.59 15.31
N ALA A 19 7.30 -3.24 14.76
CA ALA A 19 6.67 -1.94 15.01
C ALA A 19 6.08 -1.88 16.43
N SER A 20 6.01 -0.66 16.96
CA SER A 20 5.27 -0.40 18.18
C SER A 20 3.76 -0.60 17.96
N GLN A 21 3.01 -0.86 19.03
CA GLN A 21 1.56 -1.02 18.94
C GLN A 21 0.86 0.24 18.41
N GLU A 22 1.42 1.44 18.69
CA GLU A 22 0.90 2.70 18.16
C GLU A 22 1.09 2.81 16.65
N ASP A 23 2.24 2.38 16.14
CA ASP A 23 2.52 2.42 14.71
C ASP A 23 1.75 1.34 13.94
N LEU A 24 1.56 0.16 14.54
CA LEU A 24 0.67 -0.88 14.02
C LEU A 24 -0.77 -0.38 13.91
N LYS A 25 -1.24 0.40 14.89
CA LYS A 25 -2.59 0.99 14.85
C LYS A 25 -2.74 1.99 13.70
N LYS A 26 -1.75 2.84 13.46
CA LYS A 26 -1.74 3.77 12.31
C LYS A 26 -1.74 3.03 10.98
N LEU A 27 -0.98 1.93 10.89
CA LEU A 27 -0.95 1.07 9.70
C LEU A 27 -2.30 0.40 9.45
N GLN A 28 -2.96 -0.10 10.50
CA GLN A 28 -4.29 -0.69 10.42
C GLN A 28 -5.34 0.34 9.98
N GLU A 29 -5.31 1.56 10.53
CA GLU A 29 -6.21 2.64 10.12
C GLU A 29 -6.03 3.01 8.64
N LEU A 30 -4.78 3.00 8.15
CA LEU A 30 -4.47 3.25 6.75
C LEU A 30 -5.00 2.12 5.86
N ASP A 31 -4.83 0.86 6.25
CA ASP A 31 -5.35 -0.29 5.52
C ASP A 31 -6.87 -0.23 5.40
N MET A 32 -7.57 0.01 6.52
CA MET A 32 -9.02 0.16 6.54
C MET A 32 -9.51 1.31 5.64
N LYS A 33 -8.80 2.43 5.60
CA LYS A 33 -9.13 3.58 4.73
C LYS A 33 -8.90 3.30 3.25
N THR A 34 -8.06 2.33 2.90
CA THR A 34 -7.63 2.08 1.52
C THR A 34 -8.12 0.75 0.95
N GLN A 35 -8.79 -0.08 1.76
CA GLN A 35 -9.37 -1.37 1.36
C GLN A 35 -10.39 -1.29 0.21
N LEU A 36 -11.00 -0.13 -0.03
CA LEU A 36 -11.91 0.12 -1.16
C LEU A 36 -11.26 0.84 -2.35
N ASN A 37 -9.98 1.20 -2.25
CA ASN A 37 -9.29 2.03 -3.25
C ASN A 37 -8.60 1.21 -4.35
N GLU A 38 -8.86 -0.09 -4.43
CA GLU A 38 -8.18 -1.05 -5.34
C GLU A 38 -6.64 -1.07 -5.19
N LEU A 39 -6.10 -0.42 -4.16
CA LEU A 39 -4.68 -0.35 -3.86
C LEU A 39 -4.32 -1.45 -2.88
N THR A 40 -3.16 -2.06 -3.09
CA THR A 40 -2.60 -2.93 -2.05
C THR A 40 -2.12 -2.07 -0.89
N PHE A 41 -2.06 -2.66 0.31
CA PHE A 41 -1.51 -2.01 1.49
C PHE A 41 -0.13 -1.38 1.23
N TYR A 42 0.75 -2.08 0.52
CA TYR A 42 2.09 -1.59 0.20
C TYR A 42 2.07 -0.34 -0.70
N ASP A 43 1.17 -0.30 -1.68
CA ASP A 43 0.97 0.87 -2.54
C ASP A 43 0.40 2.05 -1.74
N ALA A 44 -0.58 1.77 -0.87
CA ALA A 44 -1.18 2.76 0.01
C ALA A 44 -0.16 3.33 1.01
N TYR A 45 0.71 2.48 1.57
CA TYR A 45 1.78 2.89 2.48
C TYR A 45 2.77 3.84 1.80
N VAL A 46 3.26 3.49 0.60
CA VAL A 46 4.16 4.35 -0.19
C VAL A 46 3.49 5.69 -0.54
N LYS A 47 2.20 5.66 -0.87
CA LYS A 47 1.44 6.88 -1.21
C LYS A 47 1.21 7.78 -0.01
N SER A 48 1.02 7.21 1.17
CA SER A 48 0.83 7.94 2.43
C SER A 48 2.14 8.48 3.01
N ASN A 49 3.27 7.85 2.69
CA ASN A 49 4.56 8.16 3.27
C ASN A 49 5.56 8.58 2.17
N PRO A 50 5.50 9.84 1.71
CA PRO A 50 6.29 10.33 0.58
C PRO A 50 7.80 10.33 0.82
N ALA A 51 8.27 10.10 2.05
CA ALA A 51 9.68 9.88 2.38
C ALA A 51 10.21 8.51 1.90
N GLY A 52 9.33 7.57 1.54
CA GLY A 52 9.67 6.25 1.01
C GLY A 52 9.91 6.19 -0.51
N LYS A 53 10.07 7.34 -1.18
CA LYS A 53 10.26 7.40 -2.64
C LYS A 53 11.61 6.83 -3.07
N ARG A 54 11.67 5.52 -3.30
CA ARG A 54 12.54 4.94 -4.32
C ARG A 54 11.70 4.13 -5.32
N GLN A 55 11.33 4.87 -6.36
CA GLN A 55 10.82 4.52 -7.69
C GLN A 55 9.31 4.22 -7.86
N PRO A 56 8.65 4.89 -8.84
CA PRO A 56 7.26 4.64 -9.19
C PRO A 56 7.17 3.50 -10.20
N GLN A 57 6.49 2.41 -9.86
CA GLN A 57 5.94 1.52 -10.88
C GLN A 57 4.44 1.75 -10.97
N LYS A 58 4.01 2.27 -12.13
CA LYS A 58 2.61 2.44 -12.50
C LYS A 58 1.97 1.06 -12.60
N THR A 59 1.40 0.54 -11.51
CA THR A 59 0.44 -0.55 -11.60
C THR A 59 -0.79 0.00 -12.33
N LYS A 60 -1.03 -0.50 -13.54
CA LYS A 60 -2.19 -0.13 -14.36
C LYS A 60 -3.45 -0.53 -13.59
N THR A 61 -4.10 0.44 -12.97
CA THR A 61 -5.44 0.28 -12.40
C THR A 61 -6.39 -0.02 -13.56
N ARG A 62 -6.87 -1.26 -13.66
CA ARG A 62 -7.97 -1.61 -14.55
C ARG A 62 -9.24 -1.12 -13.86
N ILE A 63 -9.56 0.17 -14.09
CA ILE A 63 -10.77 0.84 -13.62
C ILE A 63 -11.98 -0.04 -13.98
N PHE A 64 -12.60 -0.70 -13.01
CA PHE A 64 -13.93 -1.27 -13.17
C PHE A 64 -14.93 -0.11 -13.11
N ARG A 65 -15.29 0.42 -14.28
CA ARG A 65 -16.40 1.37 -14.42
C ARG A 65 -17.69 0.69 -13.95
N LYS A 66 -18.25 1.17 -12.84
CA LYS A 66 -19.65 0.88 -12.46
C LYS A 66 -20.56 1.48 -13.52
N ASN A 67 -21.20 0.65 -14.32
CA ASN A 67 -22.32 1.08 -15.14
C ASN A 67 -23.57 1.20 -14.25
N LYS A 68 -24.00 2.44 -14.04
CA LYS A 68 -25.31 2.83 -13.55
C LYS A 68 -26.31 2.61 -14.70
N HIS A 69 -27.24 1.66 -14.56
CA HIS A 69 -28.44 1.65 -15.37
C HIS A 69 -29.68 1.82 -14.48
N ARG A 70 -30.57 2.64 -15.05
CA ARG A 70 -31.83 3.18 -14.53
C ARG A 70 -32.80 2.11 -14.06
#